data_AF-A0A358UXI1-F1
#
_entry.id   AF-A0A358UXI1-F1
#
_cell.length_a   1.000
_cell.length_b   1.000
_cell.length_c   1.000
_cell.angle_alpha   90.00
_cell.angle_beta   90.00
_cell.angle_gamma   90.00
#
_symmetry.space_group_name_H-M   'P 1'
#
loop_
_entity.id
_entity.type
_entity.pdbx_description
1 polymer ?
#
loop_
_entity_poly.entity_id
_entity_poly.type
_entity_poly.pdbx_seq_one_letter_code
_entity_poly.pdbx_strand_id
1 'polypeptide(L)' 'MKSNSLQDSVRNAGVVGAGGAGFPTHVKISAKVEIVIANGAECEPLLRVDQQIMAKFAEKVVSGIAKVRGAT' A
#
# COMPACT_ATOMS: atom_id res chain seq x y z
N MET A 1 -3.08 -21.27 16.50
CA MET A 1 -2.15 -20.34 15.82
C MET A 1 -2.71 -18.94 15.92
N LYS A 2 -1.96 -17.93 16.39
CA LYS A 2 -2.44 -16.54 16.33
C LYS A 2 -2.60 -16.15 14.86
N SER A 3 -3.78 -15.66 14.48
CA SER A 3 -3.96 -14.96 13.22
C SER A 3 -3.03 -13.75 13.25
N ASN A 4 -2.05 -13.69 12.35
CA ASN A 4 -1.19 -12.51 12.22
C ASN A 4 -2.01 -11.38 11.59
N SER A 5 -1.95 -10.19 12.18
CA SER A 5 -2.62 -9.02 11.60
C SER A 5 -2.00 -8.65 10.25
N LEU A 6 -2.69 -7.81 9.46
CA LEU A 6 -2.12 -7.29 8.22
C LEU A 6 -0.84 -6.48 8.51
N GLN A 7 -0.86 -5.69 9.58
CA GLN A 7 0.27 -4.89 10.04
C GLN A 7 1.48 -5.76 10.37
N ASP A 8 1.27 -6.87 11.08
CA ASP A 8 2.35 -7.82 11.42
C ASP A 8 2.94 -8.46 10.16
N SER A 9 2.08 -8.85 9.22
CA SER A 9 2.50 -9.44 7.95
C SER A 9 3.33 -8.45 7.12
N VAL A 10 2.87 -7.20 7.01
CA VAL A 10 3.55 -6.11 6.28
C VAL A 10 4.86 -5.73 6.97
N ARG A 11 4.90 -5.71 8.30
CA ARG A 11 6.11 -5.46 9.09
C ARG A 11 7.16 -6.54 8.89
N ASN A 12 6.76 -7.81 9.00
CA ASN A 12 7.67 -8.95 8.87
C ASN A 12 8.23 -9.08 7.44
N ALA A 13 7.46 -8.65 6.43
CA ALA A 13 7.91 -8.59 5.05
C ALA A 13 8.82 -7.38 4.74
N GLY A 14 9.00 -6.45 5.70
CA GLY A 14 9.86 -5.28 5.50
C GLY A 14 9.32 -4.26 4.49
N VAL A 15 8.01 -4.21 4.27
CA VAL A 15 7.40 -3.36 3.25
C VAL A 15 7.46 -1.88 3.67
N VAL A 16 7.98 -1.06 2.77
CA VAL A 16 8.05 0.40 2.88
C VAL A 16 7.22 1.08 1.80
N GLY A 17 6.94 2.37 1.97
CA GLY A 17 6.23 3.16 0.98
C GLY A 17 7.02 3.30 -0.33
N ALA A 18 6.44 2.83 -1.44
CA ALA A 18 7.06 2.81 -2.76
C ALA A 18 7.15 4.19 -3.47
N GLY A 19 6.62 5.26 -2.85
CA GLY A 19 6.66 6.62 -3.40
C GLY A 19 7.96 7.39 -3.15
N GLY A 20 9.06 6.72 -2.80
CA GLY A 20 10.40 7.32 -2.64
C GLY A 20 10.85 7.55 -1.19
N ALA A 21 9.98 8.05 -0.31
CA ALA A 21 10.37 8.38 1.08
C ALA A 21 10.65 7.15 1.98
N GLY A 22 10.26 5.94 1.55
CA GLY A 22 10.59 4.71 2.28
C GLY A 22 9.95 4.58 3.68
N PHE A 23 8.91 5.36 4.00
CA PHE A 23 8.26 5.28 5.32
C PHE A 23 7.64 3.89 5.55
N PRO A 24 7.81 3.27 6.74
CA PRO A 24 7.32 1.92 7.00
C PRO A 24 5.80 1.79 6.82
N THR A 25 5.37 0.89 5.93
CA THR A 25 3.95 0.79 5.54
C THR A 25 3.08 0.28 6.69
N HIS A 26 3.60 -0.64 7.52
CA HIS A 26 2.87 -1.15 8.67
C HIS A 26 2.50 -0.04 9.68
N VAL A 27 3.34 0.98 9.83
CA VAL A 27 3.05 2.14 10.71
C VAL A 27 1.88 2.94 10.16
N LYS A 28 1.78 3.11 8.84
CA LYS A 28 0.62 3.78 8.19
C LYS A 28 -0.66 2.97 8.38
N ILE A 29 -0.61 1.65 8.23
CA ILE A 29 -1.79 0.77 8.39
C ILE A 29 -2.26 0.71 9.85
N SER A 30 -1.36 0.90 10.83
CA SER A 30 -1.74 0.95 12.25
C SER A 30 -2.48 2.24 12.66
N ALA A 31 -2.58 3.24 11.78
CA ALA A 31 -3.27 4.49 12.08
C ALA A 31 -4.78 4.34 11.88
N LYS A 32 -5.57 4.86 12.82
CA LYS A 32 -7.03 4.94 12.68
C LYS A 32 -7.40 6.08 11.77
N VAL A 33 -7.97 5.77 10.60
CA VAL A 33 -8.36 6.76 9.60
C VAL A 33 -9.74 6.44 9.01
N GLU A 34 -10.46 7.48 8.60
CA GLU A 34 -11.73 7.32 7.88
C GLU A 34 -11.52 7.10 6.38
N ILE A 35 -10.47 7.71 5.82
CA ILE A 35 -10.23 7.76 4.39
C ILE A 35 -8.86 7.16 4.07
N VAL A 36 -8.85 6.25 3.09
CA VAL A 36 -7.64 5.72 2.47
C VAL A 36 -7.54 6.27 1.05
N ILE A 37 -6.42 6.93 0.75
CA ILE A 37 -6.11 7.46 -0.58
C ILE A 37 -4.96 6.65 -1.17
N ALA A 38 -5.17 6.07 -2.35
CA ALA A 38 -4.10 5.53 -3.16
C ALA A 38 -3.58 6.63 -4.10
N ASN A 39 -2.31 6.98 -3.97
CA ASN A 39 -1.69 7.94 -4.85
C ASN A 39 -1.23 7.24 -6.15
N GLY A 40 -1.89 7.53 -7.26
CA GLY A 40 -1.47 7.12 -8.60
C GLY A 40 -0.92 8.28 -9.45
N ALA A 41 -0.68 9.44 -8.84
CA ALA A 41 -0.05 10.57 -9.51
C ALA A 41 1.46 10.35 -9.55
N GLU A 42 1.93 9.82 -10.68
CA GLU A 42 3.35 9.60 -10.96
C GLU A 42 3.84 10.69 -11.92
N CYS A 43 4.49 11.71 -11.36
CA CYS A 43 4.95 12.89 -12.12
C CYS A 43 6.48 12.92 -12.33
N GLU A 44 7.21 11.98 -11.72
CA GLU A 44 8.66 11.92 -11.83
C GLU A 44 9.06 11.53 -13.27
N PRO A 45 9.95 12.30 -13.93
CA PRO A 45 10.38 11.97 -15.28
C PRO A 45 10.91 10.54 -15.41
N LEU A 46 10.55 9.88 -16.52
CA LEU A 46 10.93 8.51 -16.88
C LEU A 46 10.30 7.39 -16.03
N LEU A 47 9.63 7.70 -14.92
CA LEU A 47 8.86 6.70 -14.16
C LEU A 47 7.45 6.57 -14.75
N ARG A 48 7.01 5.31 -14.88
CA ARG A 48 5.68 4.90 -15.37
C ARG A 48 5.18 3.65 -14.64
N VAL A 49 5.75 3.35 -13.48
CA VAL A 49 5.55 2.10 -12.75
C VAL A 49 4.12 2.03 -12.25
N ASP A 50 3.61 3.10 -11.66
CA ASP A 50 2.24 3.14 -11.13
C ASP A 50 1.22 3.03 -12.27
N GLN A 51 1.44 3.74 -13.38
CA GLN A 51 0.60 3.61 -14.58
C GLN A 51 0.56 2.16 -15.09
N GLN A 52 1.71 1.50 -15.18
CA GLN A 52 1.81 0.13 -15.68
C GLN A 52 1.19 -0.89 -14.72
N ILE A 53 1.37 -0.72 -13.41
CA ILE A 53 0.78 -1.59 -12.40
C ILE A 53 -0.74 -1.46 -12.41
N MET A 54 -1.28 -0.24 -12.47
CA MET A 54 -2.72 -0.02 -12.57
C MET A 54 -3.30 -0.59 -13.86
N ALA A 55 -2.60 -0.47 -15.00
CA ALA A 55 -3.07 -1.02 -16.27
C ALA A 55 -3.04 -2.56 -16.33
N LYS A 56 -2.00 -3.20 -15.75
CA LYS A 56 -1.79 -4.65 -15.86
C LYS A 56 -2.37 -5.45 -14.69
N PHE A 57 -2.51 -4.83 -13.52
CA PHE A 57 -2.85 -5.50 -12.27
C PHE A 57 -3.93 -4.77 -11.47
N ALA A 58 -4.86 -4.08 -12.16
CA ALA A 58 -5.93 -3.27 -11.55
C ALA A 58 -6.65 -3.97 -10.38
N GLU A 59 -7.06 -5.23 -10.57
CA GLU A 59 -7.75 -6.01 -9.53
C GLU A 59 -6.90 -6.19 -8.26
N LYS A 60 -5.60 -6.43 -8.42
CA LYS A 60 -4.67 -6.57 -7.29
C LYS A 60 -4.51 -5.25 -6.55
N VAL A 61 -4.44 -4.12 -7.28
CA VAL A 61 -4.37 -2.78 -6.69
C VAL A 61 -5.62 -2.50 -5.85
N VAL A 62 -6.81 -2.68 -6.43
CA VAL A 62 -8.09 -2.45 -5.73
C VAL A 62 -8.23 -3.39 -4.52
N SER A 63 -7.88 -4.67 -4.67
CA SER A 63 -7.89 -5.63 -3.56
C SER A 63 -6.95 -5.21 -2.43
N GLY A 64 -5.75 -4.72 -2.76
CA GLY A 64 -4.78 -4.21 -1.78
C GLY A 64 -5.33 -3.02 -1.01
N ILE A 65 -5.92 -2.03 -1.71
CA ILE A 65 -6.54 -0.85 -1.09
C ILE A 65 -7.69 -1.26 -0.17
N ALA A 66 -8.56 -2.19 -0.59
CA ALA A 66 -9.67 -2.68 0.21
C ALA A 66 -9.20 -3.38 1.49
N LYS A 67 -8.13 -4.18 1.42
CA LYS A 67 -7.52 -4.83 2.60
C LYS A 67 -6.95 -3.80 3.58
N VAL A 68 -6.27 -2.76 3.07
CA VAL A 68 -5.74 -1.68 3.91
C VAL A 68 -6.89 -0.93 4.59
N ARG A 69 -7.92 -0.54 3.84
CA ARG A 69 -9.10 0.16 4.40
C ARG A 69 -9.80 -0.66 5.49
N GLY A 70 -9.85 -1.98 5.37
CA GLY A 70 -10.43 -2.86 6.39
C GLY A 70 -9.53 -3.09 7.61
N ALA A 71 -8.27 -2.65 7.56
CA ALA A 71 -7.26 -2.88 8.61
C ALA A 71 -6.84 -1.61 9.36
N THR A 72 -7.21 -0.43 8.85
CA THR A 72 -6.98 0.89 9.47
C THR A 72 -8.14 1.33 10.34
#